data_AF-A0A401Y1W4-F1
#
_entry.id   AF-A0A401Y1W4-F1
#
_cell.length_a   1.000
_cell.length_b   1.000
_cell.length_c   1.000
_cell.angle_alpha   90.00
_cell.angle_beta   90.00
_cell.angle_gamma   90.00
#
_symmetry.space_group_name_H-M   'P 1'
#
loop_
_entity.id
_entity.type
_entity.pdbx_description
1 polymer ?
#
loop_
_entity_poly.entity_id
_entity_poly.type
_entity_poly.pdbx_seq_one_letter_code
_entity_poly.pdbx_strand_id
1 'polypeptide(L)' 'MHRGDLTHLAEGAAYLPGSDHALLVTGQSGDVMGTSLSRDGGLTWTRVSDLGYHTLDCTADGSCWAAGAGGRVARLER' A
#
# COMPACT_ATOMS: atom_id res chain seq x y z
N MET A 1 -2.70 0.85 19.40
CA MET A 1 -2.91 -0.59 19.15
C MET A 1 -1.99 -1.00 18.01
N HIS A 2 -1.29 -2.12 18.12
CA HIS A 2 -0.38 -2.64 17.09
C HIS A 2 -1.16 -3.52 16.11
N ARG A 3 -0.90 -3.38 14.81
CA ARG A 3 -1.62 -4.05 13.71
C ARG A 3 -0.61 -4.77 12.83
N GLY A 4 0.08 -5.76 13.40
CA GLY A 4 1.09 -6.57 12.72
C GLY A 4 2.32 -5.79 12.24
N ASP A 5 3.27 -6.52 11.66
CA ASP A 5 4.50 -5.99 11.09
C ASP A 5 4.55 -6.21 9.56
N LEU A 6 5.01 -5.19 8.85
CA LEU A 6 5.30 -5.26 7.42
C LEU A 6 6.70 -5.82 7.20
N THR A 7 6.93 -6.53 6.10
CA THR A 7 8.27 -6.98 5.71
C THR A 7 9.08 -5.89 4.99
N HIS A 8 8.48 -4.71 4.78
CA HIS A 8 9.08 -3.58 4.10
C HIS A 8 8.73 -2.26 4.82
N LEU A 9 9.38 -1.16 4.42
CA LEU A 9 9.11 0.17 4.95
C LEU A 9 7.72 0.67 4.54
N ALA A 10 7.09 1.46 5.41
CA ALA A 10 5.80 2.09 5.16
C ALA A 10 5.92 3.61 5.16
N GLU A 11 5.42 4.24 4.11
CA GLU A 11 5.37 5.70 3.93
C GLU A 11 3.94 6.19 3.67
N GLY A 12 3.13 5.44 2.90
CA GLY A 12 1.73 5.76 2.63
C GLY A 12 0.80 4.58 2.91
N ALA A 13 -0.39 4.86 3.45
CA ALA A 13 -1.40 3.86 3.76
C ALA A 13 -2.81 4.37 3.44
N ALA A 14 -3.66 3.53 2.86
CA ALA A 14 -5.05 3.85 2.55
C ALA A 14 -5.96 2.63 2.72
N TYR A 15 -7.22 2.85 3.10
CA TYR A 15 -8.26 1.82 3.01
C TYR A 15 -8.66 1.61 1.55
N LEU A 16 -8.96 0.37 1.17
CA LEU A 16 -9.55 0.10 -0.13
C LEU A 16 -11.03 0.53 -0.14
N PRO A 17 -11.48 1.26 -1.17
CA PRO A 17 -12.89 1.64 -1.29
C PRO A 17 -13.80 0.41 -1.27
N GLY A 18 -14.90 0.50 -0.53
CA GLY A 18 -15.85 -0.61 -0.36
C GLY A 18 -15.46 -1.65 0.69
N SER A 19 -14.37 -1.44 1.44
CA SER A 19 -14.01 -2.23 2.62
C SER A 19 -13.65 -1.34 3.81
N ASP A 20 -14.07 -1.74 4.99
CA ASP A 20 -13.73 -1.11 6.28
C ASP A 20 -12.54 -1.79 6.98
N HIS A 21 -11.95 -2.84 6.38
CA HIS A 21 -10.81 -3.56 6.94
C HIS A 21 -9.66 -3.82 5.96
N ALA A 22 -9.88 -3.67 4.65
CA ALA A 22 -8.81 -3.85 3.68
C ALA A 22 -7.95 -2.59 3.58
N LEU A 23 -6.63 -2.77 3.69
CA LEU A 23 -5.63 -1.70 3.72
C LEU A 23 -4.55 -1.97 2.70
N LEU A 24 -4.14 -0.94 1.99
CA LEU A 24 -2.94 -0.97 1.15
C LEU A 24 -1.88 -0.06 1.78
N VAL A 25 -0.64 -0.54 1.86
CA VAL A 25 0.49 0.20 2.41
C VAL A 25 1.65 0.14 1.44
N THR A 26 2.29 1.27 1.18
CA THR A 26 3.46 1.38 0.31
C THR A 26 4.61 2.06 1.03
N GLY A 27 5.84 1.83 0.58
CA GLY A 27 6.99 2.61 0.99
C GLY A 27 8.19 2.38 0.07
N GLN A 28 9.09 3.36 0.03
CA GLN A 28 10.27 3.32 -0.82
C GLN A 28 11.54 3.71 -0.08
N SER A 29 12.36 2.71 0.27
CA SER A 29 13.76 2.96 0.62
C SER A 29 14.63 1.72 0.37
N GLY A 30 15.50 1.85 -0.64
CA GLY A 30 16.48 0.83 -1.02
C GLY A 30 15.86 -0.56 -1.19
N ASP A 31 16.54 -1.58 -0.65
CA ASP A 31 16.14 -2.98 -0.78
C ASP A 31 14.89 -3.36 0.02
N VAL A 32 14.36 -2.45 0.84
CA VAL A 32 13.25 -2.66 1.77
C VAL A 32 12.01 -1.88 1.32
N MET A 33 11.85 -1.66 0.01
CA MET A 33 10.68 -1.01 -0.59
C MET A 33 9.56 -2.01 -0.91
N GLY A 34 8.35 -1.52 -1.21
CA GLY A 34 7.29 -2.37 -1.75
C GLY A 34 5.89 -1.87 -1.43
N THR A 35 4.90 -2.69 -1.77
CA THR A 35 3.50 -2.47 -1.43
C THR A 35 2.89 -3.76 -0.87
N SER A 36 2.17 -3.66 0.24
CA SER A 36 1.46 -4.77 0.89
C SER A 36 -0.02 -4.48 1.08
N LEU A 37 -0.81 -5.55 1.04
CA LEU A 37 -2.24 -5.56 1.27
C LEU A 37 -2.55 -6.33 2.55
N SER A 38 -3.36 -5.74 3.42
CA SER A 38 -4.07 -6.45 4.47
C SER A 38 -5.55 -6.53 4.14
N ARG A 39 -6.19 -7.65 4.48
CA ARG A 39 -7.64 -7.85 4.36
C ARG A 39 -8.35 -7.97 5.70
N ASP A 40 -7.62 -7.84 6.80
CA ASP A 40 -8.07 -8.13 8.16
C ASP A 40 -7.77 -7.00 9.15
N GLY A 41 -7.79 -5.75 8.67
CA GLY A 41 -7.57 -4.57 9.49
C GLY A 41 -6.12 -4.40 9.93
N GLY A 42 -5.18 -4.91 9.14
CA GLY A 42 -3.74 -4.84 9.36
C GLY A 42 -3.18 -5.98 10.18
N LEU A 43 -3.96 -6.98 10.61
CA LEU A 43 -3.42 -8.05 11.44
C LEU A 43 -2.43 -8.94 10.68
N THR A 44 -2.68 -9.17 9.39
CA THR A 44 -1.77 -9.85 8.47
C THR A 44 -1.55 -9.04 7.19
N TRP A 45 -0.37 -9.20 6.60
CA TRP A 45 0.07 -8.45 5.43
C TRP A 45 0.60 -9.40 4.35
N THR A 46 0.17 -9.17 3.10
CA THR A 46 0.68 -9.88 1.91
C THR A 46 1.34 -8.88 0.99
N ARG A 47 2.60 -9.09 0.61
CA ARG A 47 3.30 -8.25 -0.36
C ARG A 47 2.71 -8.48 -1.75
N VAL A 48 2.27 -7.39 -2.40
CA VAL A 48 1.62 -7.41 -3.72
C VAL A 48 2.46 -6.74 -4.80
N SER A 49 3.50 -5.99 -4.41
CA SER A 49 4.48 -5.41 -5.33
C SER A 49 5.82 -5.21 -4.65
N ASP A 50 6.89 -5.41 -5.41
CA ASP A 50 8.26 -5.08 -5.00
C ASP A 50 8.65 -3.66 -5.39
N LEU A 51 7.77 -2.93 -6.10
CA LEU A 51 7.99 -1.54 -6.46
C LEU A 51 7.67 -0.62 -5.29
N GLY A 52 8.56 0.32 -5.02
CA GLY A 52 8.36 1.35 -4.01
C GLY A 52 7.61 2.58 -4.53
N TYR A 53 6.83 3.17 -3.64
CA TYR A 53 6.16 4.45 -3.82
C TYR A 53 6.22 5.24 -2.51
N HIS A 54 6.15 6.57 -2.61
CA HIS A 54 6.22 7.49 -1.47
C HIS A 54 4.83 7.91 -0.97
N THR A 55 3.83 7.80 -1.84
CA THR A 55 2.46 8.19 -1.53
C THR A 55 1.49 7.20 -2.17
N LEU A 56 0.33 7.09 -1.55
CA LEU A 56 -0.77 6.23 -1.93
C LEU A 56 -2.06 6.95 -1.54
N ASP A 57 -3.02 7.00 -2.46
CA ASP A 57 -4.37 7.47 -2.17
C ASP A 57 -5.41 6.63 -2.92
N CYS A 58 -6.60 6.51 -2.34
CA CYS A 58 -7.72 5.80 -2.92
C CYS A 58 -8.93 6.73 -3.06
N THR A 59 -9.50 6.78 -4.25
CA THR A 59 -10.63 7.63 -4.61
C THR A 59 -11.95 6.88 -4.51
N ALA A 60 -13.05 7.63 -4.35
CA ALA A 60 -14.39 7.08 -4.15
C ALA A 60 -14.90 6.22 -5.33
N ASP A 61 -14.31 6.37 -6.52
CA ASP A 61 -14.61 5.56 -7.71
C ASP A 61 -13.97 4.16 -7.68
N GLY A 62 -13.26 3.81 -6.61
CA GLY A 62 -12.59 2.52 -6.45
C GLY A 62 -11.14 2.50 -6.95
N SER A 63 -10.64 3.60 -7.50
CA SER A 63 -9.25 3.66 -7.96
C SER A 63 -8.31 3.91 -6.78
N CYS A 64 -7.19 3.18 -6.72
CA CYS A 64 -6.08 3.49 -5.82
C CYS A 64 -4.84 3.80 -6.64
N TRP A 65 -4.18 4.91 -6.35
CA TRP A 65 -3.03 5.42 -7.09
C TRP A 65 -1.83 5.59 -6.17
N ALA A 66 -0.64 5.28 -6.69
CA ALA A 66 0.61 5.47 -5.98
C ALA A 66 1.63 6.21 -6.85
N ALA A 67 2.45 7.06 -6.23
CA ALA A 67 3.53 7.78 -6.90
C ALA A 67 4.86 7.59 -6.17
N GLY A 68 5.95 7.40 -6.93
CA GLY A 68 7.27 7.05 -6.44
C GLY A 68 8.42 7.72 -7.20
N ALA A 69 9.65 7.36 -6.87
CA ALA A 69 10.83 7.96 -7.50
C ALA A 69 10.89 7.76 -9.02
N GLY A 70 11.60 8.67 -9.69
CA GLY A 70 11.73 8.67 -11.15
C GLY A 70 10.44 9.01 -11.88
N GLY A 71 9.46 9.63 -11.20
CA GLY A 71 8.16 9.94 -11.78
C GLY A 71 7.25 8.72 -11.96
N ARG A 72 7.52 7.62 -11.22
CA ARG A 72 6.70 6.41 -11.30
C ARG A 72 5.28 6.71 -10.81
N VAL A 73 4.30 6.27 -11.58
CA VAL A 73 2.88 6.29 -11.21
C VAL A 73 2.32 4.89 -11.42
N ALA A 74 1.54 4.40 -10.48
CA ALA A 74 0.83 3.13 -10.59
C ALA A 74 -0.61 3.27 -10.13
N ARG A 75 -1.46 2.40 -10.66
CA ARG A 75 -2.83 2.18 -10.19
C ARG A 75 -2.98 0.75 -9.73
N LEU A 76 -3.73 0.53 -8.66
CA LEU A 76 -4.12 -0.82 -8.23
C LEU A 76 -5.04 -1.42 -9.29
N GLU A 77 -4.60 -2.52 -9.89
CA GLU A 77 -5.42 -3.33 -10.80
C GLU A 77 -6.05 -4.50 -10.03
N ARG A 78 -7.15 -5.03 -10.57
CA ARG A 78 -7.97 -6.07 -9.93
C ARG A 78 -7.26 -7.42 -9.85
#